data_AF-A0A9W4RJ33-F1
#
_entry.id   AF-A0A9W4RJ33-F1
#
_cell.length_a   1.000
_cell.length_b   1.000
_cell.length_c   1.000
_cell.angle_alpha   90.00
_cell.angle_beta   90.00
_cell.angle_gamma   90.00
#
_symmetry.space_group_name_H-M   'P 1'
#
loop_
_entity.id
_entity.type
_entity.pdbx_description
1 polymer ?
#
loop_
_entity_poly.entity_id
_entity_poly.type
_entity_poly.pdbx_seq_one_letter_code
_entity_poly.pdbx_strand_id
1 'polypeptide(L)'
;MSNGTTNKTIALVTGANQGIGYEIVKRLASENPDYHVYMTGRRKDAIEKSAAELQSAGLDVEPLVLDVTSDESIAAAVEQVQKKFGYIDVIVNNAGINRGKTEGNLRQRLREVFDTNLFGAVEVTDAFTPLLEKSTKTRCVVFISSGLGSLAVRSDPSLGPKRDYLEYGASKAALNHATLTFASRYHGDDSWKFNTCCPGYCATSMTDYSGPDEASLGSIRAVELATLGPDGVTGTFSNRQGPLPCKERSQKDSASSSTFTRSTMTELEPTRRPFKGSCHCGETQFIVFLTFPHTLPPPRPTKEKGPRAHQEFYRCNCTTCQKAGFFHMRLNSAPEDFILLHPLDPYKDLGDYTVYQKDLHFLFCKTCGMRCFILMGQGEVTDVDLEALGVKSDGETQGNNVEGKKLTKVWRPSKDSWKEGKKFGSYLSVNGYSVDAGQEGFDLREITEKKWVGYLDWLELKSEGSQGTRFDRPWEGGAY
;
A
#
# COMPACT_ATOMS: atom_id res chain seq x y z
N MET A 1 -34.28 -33.06 -15.15
CA MET A 1 -34.53 -31.69 -14.63
C MET A 1 -33.35 -30.86 -15.05
N SER A 2 -33.60 -29.79 -15.80
CA SER A 2 -32.57 -28.96 -16.45
C SER A 2 -31.75 -28.18 -15.42
N ASN A 3 -30.53 -28.64 -15.12
CA ASN A 3 -29.50 -27.84 -14.45
C ASN A 3 -28.99 -26.79 -15.46
N GLY A 4 -29.74 -25.71 -15.63
CA GLY A 4 -29.20 -24.49 -16.21
C GLY A 4 -28.29 -23.86 -15.16
N THR A 5 -27.00 -24.19 -15.18
CA THR A 5 -25.99 -23.47 -14.40
C THR A 5 -25.99 -22.02 -14.90
N THR A 6 -26.72 -21.17 -14.19
CA THR A 6 -26.59 -19.72 -14.34
C THR A 6 -25.16 -19.37 -13.95
N ASN A 7 -24.39 -18.81 -14.89
CA ASN A 7 -23.01 -18.37 -14.68
C ASN A 7 -22.93 -17.09 -13.80
N LYS A 8 -23.88 -16.92 -12.87
CA LYS A 8 -24.00 -15.74 -12.03
C LYS A 8 -22.98 -15.76 -10.92
N THR A 9 -22.57 -14.60 -10.44
CA THR A 9 -21.78 -14.48 -9.23
C THR A 9 -22.73 -14.30 -8.06
N ILE A 10 -22.70 -15.20 -7.08
CA ILE A 10 -23.62 -15.17 -5.94
C ILE A 10 -22.92 -14.45 -4.80
N ALA A 11 -23.50 -13.33 -4.38
CA ALA A 11 -22.97 -12.50 -3.30
C ALA A 11 -23.94 -12.42 -2.13
N LEU A 12 -23.42 -12.29 -0.91
CA LEU A 12 -24.22 -12.08 0.30
C LEU A 12 -23.66 -10.89 1.08
N VAL A 13 -24.54 -9.97 1.50
CA VAL A 13 -24.17 -8.81 2.33
C VAL A 13 -24.96 -8.83 3.63
N THR A 14 -24.25 -8.81 4.77
CA THR A 14 -24.88 -8.83 6.11
C THR A 14 -25.30 -7.44 6.59
N GLY A 15 -26.43 -7.33 7.28
CA GLY A 15 -26.91 -6.05 7.83
C GLY A 15 -27.19 -4.99 6.75
N ALA A 16 -27.80 -5.40 5.64
CA ALA A 16 -27.90 -4.62 4.41
C ALA A 16 -29.24 -3.88 4.21
N ASN A 17 -30.15 -3.89 5.19
CA ASN A 17 -31.44 -3.19 5.07
C ASN A 17 -31.33 -1.65 5.10
N GLN A 18 -30.15 -1.09 5.40
CA GLN A 18 -29.93 0.37 5.46
C GLN A 18 -28.43 0.71 5.45
N GLY A 19 -28.12 2.01 5.35
CA GLY A 19 -26.77 2.54 5.53
C GLY A 19 -25.78 2.00 4.49
N ILE A 20 -24.55 1.72 4.93
CA ILE A 20 -23.46 1.27 4.04
C ILE A 20 -23.81 -0.08 3.38
N GLY A 21 -24.40 -1.02 4.12
CA GLY A 21 -24.78 -2.33 3.58
C GLY A 21 -25.79 -2.24 2.44
N TYR A 22 -26.77 -1.34 2.54
CA TYR A 22 -27.71 -1.07 1.45
C TYR A 22 -27.00 -0.55 0.19
N GLU A 23 -26.11 0.42 0.36
CA GLU A 23 -25.33 0.99 -0.75
C GLU A 23 -24.33 0.00 -1.35
N ILE A 24 -23.80 -0.94 -0.56
CA ILE A 24 -22.98 -2.06 -1.07
C ILE A 24 -23.82 -2.97 -1.97
N VAL A 25 -25.02 -3.39 -1.53
CA VAL A 25 -25.90 -4.25 -2.34
C VAL A 25 -26.31 -3.56 -3.63
N LYS A 26 -26.75 -2.30 -3.52
CA LYS A 26 -27.14 -1.48 -4.67
C LYS A 26 -26.00 -1.40 -5.68
N ARG A 27 -24.80 -1.04 -5.23
CA ARG A 27 -23.62 -0.88 -6.09
C ARG A 27 -23.16 -2.20 -6.72
N LEU A 28 -23.10 -3.28 -5.93
CA LEU A 28 -22.77 -4.61 -6.45
C LEU A 28 -23.72 -5.03 -7.58
N ALA A 29 -25.03 -4.93 -7.35
CA ALA A 29 -26.03 -5.35 -8.32
C ALA A 29 -26.13 -4.40 -9.54
N SER A 30 -25.94 -3.10 -9.35
CA SER A 30 -26.03 -2.13 -10.46
C SER A 30 -24.80 -2.10 -11.35
N GLU A 31 -23.61 -2.31 -10.78
CA GLU A 31 -22.34 -2.24 -11.52
C GLU A 31 -21.92 -3.59 -12.10
N ASN A 32 -22.54 -4.69 -11.65
CA ASN A 32 -22.21 -6.04 -12.09
C ASN A 32 -23.49 -6.81 -12.46
N PRO A 33 -23.97 -6.70 -13.72
CA PRO A 33 -25.25 -7.32 -14.15
C PRO A 33 -25.33 -8.84 -13.97
N ASP A 34 -24.19 -9.53 -13.90
CA ASP A 34 -24.11 -10.98 -13.68
C ASP A 34 -24.16 -11.39 -12.20
N TYR A 35 -24.31 -10.43 -11.28
CA TYR A 35 -24.39 -10.72 -9.84
C TYR A 35 -25.83 -10.97 -9.42
N HIS A 36 -26.00 -11.99 -8.59
CA HIS A 36 -27.20 -12.17 -7.78
C HIS A 36 -26.83 -11.89 -6.33
N VAL A 37 -27.45 -10.88 -5.72
CA VAL A 37 -27.05 -10.39 -4.39
C VAL A 37 -28.11 -10.68 -3.34
N TYR A 38 -27.77 -11.54 -2.38
CA TYR A 38 -28.54 -11.70 -1.15
C TYR A 38 -28.35 -10.49 -0.25
N MET A 39 -29.41 -9.69 -0.12
CA MET A 39 -29.53 -8.61 0.85
C MET A 39 -30.02 -9.21 2.16
N THR A 40 -29.19 -9.19 3.21
CA THR A 40 -29.55 -9.88 4.46
C THR A 40 -29.68 -8.99 5.67
N GLY A 41 -30.55 -9.38 6.60
CA GLY A 41 -30.73 -8.69 7.87
C GLY A 41 -31.69 -9.44 8.78
N ARG A 42 -31.64 -9.13 10.08
CA ARG A 42 -32.41 -9.83 11.12
C ARG A 42 -33.91 -9.55 11.14
N ARG A 43 -34.36 -8.44 10.55
CA ARG A 43 -35.77 -8.03 10.52
C ARG A 43 -36.34 -8.28 9.14
N LYS A 44 -37.23 -9.26 9.03
CA LYS A 44 -37.86 -9.69 7.78
C LYS A 44 -38.51 -8.54 7.00
N ASP A 45 -39.44 -7.81 7.64
CA ASP A 45 -40.17 -6.74 6.96
C ASP A 45 -39.25 -5.62 6.44
N ALA A 46 -38.19 -5.31 7.20
CA ALA A 46 -37.23 -4.29 6.80
C ALA A 46 -36.37 -4.74 5.62
N ILE A 47 -35.95 -6.02 5.58
CA ILE A 47 -35.11 -6.54 4.49
C ILE A 47 -35.91 -6.72 3.20
N GLU A 48 -37.15 -7.22 3.31
CA GLU A 48 -38.06 -7.37 2.17
C GLU A 48 -38.39 -6.02 1.53
N LYS A 49 -38.66 -5.00 2.35
CA LYS A 49 -38.89 -3.64 1.85
C LYS A 49 -37.68 -3.08 1.09
N SER A 50 -36.50 -3.12 1.69
CA SER A 50 -35.29 -2.59 1.04
C SER A 50 -34.88 -3.36 -0.21
N ALA A 51 -35.07 -4.68 -0.24
CA ALA A 51 -34.83 -5.47 -1.44
C ALA A 51 -35.83 -5.14 -2.54
N ALA A 52 -37.12 -4.96 -2.22
CA ALA A 52 -38.15 -4.59 -3.19
C ALA A 52 -37.87 -3.24 -3.88
N GLU A 53 -37.28 -2.27 -3.16
CA GLU A 53 -36.85 -0.99 -3.73
C GLU A 53 -35.79 -1.19 -4.83
N LEU A 54 -34.80 -2.05 -4.59
CA LEU A 54 -33.75 -2.35 -5.57
C LEU A 54 -34.24 -3.24 -6.73
N GLN A 55 -35.10 -4.22 -6.43
CA GLN A 55 -35.74 -5.06 -7.46
C GLN A 55 -36.60 -4.22 -8.41
N SER A 56 -37.32 -3.22 -7.89
CA SER A 56 -38.11 -2.29 -8.70
C SER A 56 -37.25 -1.43 -9.63
N ALA A 57 -35.96 -1.26 -9.31
CA ALA A 57 -34.97 -0.62 -10.17
C ALA A 57 -34.32 -1.60 -11.18
N GLY A 58 -34.81 -2.85 -11.27
CA GLY A 58 -34.33 -3.87 -12.21
C GLY A 58 -33.07 -4.61 -11.75
N LEU A 59 -32.68 -4.48 -10.48
CA LEU A 59 -31.49 -5.12 -9.92
C LEU A 59 -31.80 -6.54 -9.42
N ASP A 60 -30.89 -7.48 -9.63
CA ASP A 60 -31.02 -8.87 -9.18
C ASP A 60 -30.61 -9.01 -7.69
N VAL A 61 -31.52 -8.61 -6.83
CA VAL A 61 -31.37 -8.61 -5.37
C VAL A 61 -32.43 -9.51 -4.75
N GLU A 62 -32.05 -10.31 -3.75
CA GLU A 62 -32.95 -11.20 -3.02
C GLU A 62 -32.88 -10.95 -1.51
N PRO A 63 -34.03 -10.71 -0.83
CA PRO A 63 -34.04 -10.61 0.62
C PRO A 63 -33.81 -11.99 1.25
N LEU A 64 -32.93 -12.06 2.25
CA LEU A 64 -32.72 -13.27 3.05
C LEU A 64 -32.60 -12.90 4.53
N VAL A 65 -33.41 -13.53 5.38
CA VAL A 65 -33.34 -13.29 6.83
C VAL A 65 -32.07 -13.91 7.38
N LEU A 66 -31.25 -13.08 8.02
CA LEU A 66 -30.02 -13.50 8.68
C LEU A 66 -29.75 -12.59 9.87
N ASP A 67 -29.91 -13.13 11.07
CA ASP A 67 -29.32 -12.57 12.29
C ASP A 67 -27.95 -13.22 12.50
N VAL A 68 -26.89 -12.42 12.47
CA VAL A 68 -25.52 -12.90 12.65
C VAL A 68 -25.23 -13.36 14.08
N THR A 69 -26.14 -13.14 15.02
CA THR A 69 -26.01 -13.55 16.44
C THR A 69 -26.81 -14.80 16.79
N SER A 70 -27.36 -15.52 15.80
CA SER A 70 -28.10 -16.77 15.99
C SER A 70 -27.60 -17.85 15.05
N ASP A 71 -27.08 -18.92 15.63
CA ASP A 71 -26.61 -20.11 14.91
C ASP A 71 -27.72 -20.72 14.04
N GLU A 72 -28.96 -20.76 14.54
CA GLU A 72 -30.10 -21.27 13.80
C GLU A 72 -30.41 -20.38 12.59
N SER A 73 -30.32 -19.05 12.75
CA SER A 73 -30.51 -18.11 11.64
C SER A 73 -29.41 -18.25 10.59
N ILE A 74 -28.15 -18.45 11.00
CA ILE A 74 -27.01 -18.65 10.09
C ILE A 74 -27.20 -19.96 9.32
N ALA A 75 -27.51 -21.06 10.01
CA ALA A 75 -27.75 -22.37 9.39
C ALA A 75 -28.91 -22.34 8.39
N ALA A 76 -30.02 -21.69 8.74
CA ALA A 76 -31.17 -21.53 7.84
C ALA A 76 -30.84 -20.70 6.59
N ALA A 77 -29.97 -19.70 6.70
CA ALA A 77 -29.50 -18.91 5.57
C ALA A 77 -28.59 -19.75 4.64
N VAL A 78 -27.64 -20.51 5.21
CA VAL A 78 -26.78 -21.44 4.46
C VAL A 78 -27.62 -22.45 3.68
N GLU A 79 -28.62 -23.07 4.34
CA GLU A 79 -29.49 -24.05 3.71
C GLU A 79 -30.26 -23.47 2.51
N GLN A 80 -30.76 -22.24 2.63
CA GLN A 80 -31.46 -21.56 1.54
C GLN A 80 -30.56 -21.29 0.34
N VAL A 81 -29.36 -20.74 0.57
CA VAL A 81 -28.39 -20.48 -0.51
C VAL A 81 -27.92 -21.79 -1.15
N GLN A 82 -27.67 -22.82 -0.34
CA GLN A 82 -27.29 -24.15 -0.81
C GLN A 82 -28.36 -24.78 -1.67
N LYS A 83 -29.63 -24.71 -1.27
CA LYS A 83 -30.76 -25.28 -2.03
C LYS A 83 -30.95 -24.60 -3.37
N LYS A 84 -30.71 -23.28 -3.45
CA LYS A 84 -30.97 -22.49 -4.66
C LYS A 84 -29.82 -22.50 -5.65
N PHE A 85 -28.60 -22.22 -5.21
CA PHE A 85 -27.43 -22.08 -6.07
C PHE A 85 -26.38 -23.17 -5.83
N GLY A 86 -26.28 -23.69 -4.61
CA GLY A 86 -25.33 -24.74 -4.25
C GLY A 86 -23.90 -24.27 -4.03
N TYR A 87 -23.60 -22.99 -4.28
CA TYR A 87 -22.34 -22.32 -4.04
C TYR A 87 -22.58 -20.85 -3.68
N ILE A 88 -21.54 -20.17 -3.20
CA ILE A 88 -21.49 -18.72 -3.07
C ILE A 88 -20.08 -18.24 -3.46
N ASP A 89 -19.95 -17.04 -4.01
CA ASP A 89 -18.66 -16.50 -4.45
C ASP A 89 -18.18 -15.36 -3.55
N VAL A 90 -19.10 -14.53 -3.07
CA VAL A 90 -18.77 -13.28 -2.36
C VAL A 90 -19.53 -13.18 -1.05
N ILE A 91 -18.84 -12.85 0.04
CA ILE A 91 -19.44 -12.53 1.34
C ILE A 91 -18.92 -11.18 1.81
N VAL A 92 -19.82 -10.26 2.12
CA VAL A 92 -19.51 -8.98 2.74
C VAL A 92 -20.11 -8.94 4.15
N ASN A 93 -19.25 -9.17 5.14
CA ASN A 93 -19.58 -9.06 6.55
C ASN A 93 -19.67 -7.58 6.97
N ASN A 94 -20.83 -6.97 6.75
CA ASN A 94 -21.12 -5.57 7.04
C ASN A 94 -21.88 -5.35 8.36
N ALA A 95 -22.64 -6.34 8.84
CA ALA A 95 -23.40 -6.23 10.08
C ALA A 95 -22.49 -5.79 11.24
N GLY A 96 -22.98 -4.83 12.03
CA GLY A 96 -22.26 -4.36 13.20
C GLY A 96 -23.07 -3.38 14.03
N ILE A 97 -22.66 -3.21 15.28
CA ILE A 97 -23.26 -2.28 16.24
C ILE A 97 -22.19 -1.48 16.98
N ASN A 98 -22.61 -0.32 17.48
CA ASN A 98 -21.89 0.47 18.47
C ASN A 98 -22.93 0.97 19.49
N ARG A 99 -22.75 0.66 20.78
CA ARG A 99 -23.73 0.99 21.84
C ARG A 99 -23.49 2.33 22.53
N GLY A 100 -22.38 3.01 22.22
CA GLY A 100 -22.01 4.23 22.94
C GLY A 100 -21.85 4.01 24.46
N LYS A 101 -21.68 5.08 25.22
CA LYS A 101 -21.43 5.02 26.68
C LYS A 101 -22.69 4.87 27.54
N THR A 102 -23.88 4.90 26.96
CA THR A 102 -25.12 5.23 27.67
C THR A 102 -25.95 4.04 28.11
N GLU A 103 -25.68 2.82 27.62
CA GLU A 103 -26.50 1.63 27.90
C GLU A 103 -25.68 0.50 28.56
N GLY A 104 -26.16 -0.02 29.70
CA GLY A 104 -25.58 -1.18 30.37
C GLY A 104 -24.21 -0.98 31.04
N ASN A 105 -23.68 -2.05 31.65
CA ASN A 105 -22.32 -2.05 32.20
C ASN A 105 -21.28 -2.45 31.12
N LEU A 106 -20.00 -2.15 31.35
CA LEU A 106 -18.93 -2.40 30.39
C LEU A 106 -18.85 -3.86 29.91
N ARG A 107 -19.04 -4.83 30.82
CA ARG A 107 -18.99 -6.26 30.48
C ARG A 107 -20.12 -6.64 29.51
N GLN A 108 -21.31 -6.13 29.76
CA GLN A 108 -22.47 -6.38 28.89
C GLN A 108 -22.23 -5.77 27.50
N ARG A 109 -21.81 -4.50 27.42
CA ARG A 109 -21.49 -3.86 26.14
C ARG A 109 -20.40 -4.60 25.37
N LEU A 110 -19.33 -5.05 26.04
CA LEU A 110 -18.28 -5.85 25.42
C LEU A 110 -18.84 -7.14 24.82
N ARG A 111 -19.68 -7.88 25.57
CA ARG A 111 -20.30 -9.11 25.06
C ARG A 111 -21.16 -8.81 23.84
N GLU A 112 -22.12 -7.91 23.94
CA GLU A 112 -23.03 -7.59 22.82
C GLU A 112 -22.27 -7.13 21.56
N VAL A 113 -21.29 -6.24 21.72
CA VAL A 113 -20.52 -5.70 20.60
C VAL A 113 -19.61 -6.76 19.98
N PHE A 114 -18.96 -7.63 20.77
CA PHE A 114 -18.16 -8.73 20.23
C PHE A 114 -19.03 -9.79 19.56
N ASP A 115 -20.19 -10.10 20.14
CA ASP A 115 -21.13 -11.08 19.62
C ASP A 115 -21.56 -10.73 18.20
N THR A 116 -21.95 -9.47 17.95
CA THR A 116 -22.29 -9.04 16.59
C THR A 116 -21.07 -8.76 15.70
N ASN A 117 -20.10 -7.97 16.18
CA ASN A 117 -19.05 -7.41 15.31
C ASN A 117 -17.91 -8.40 15.02
N LEU A 118 -17.72 -9.41 15.87
CA LEU A 118 -16.66 -10.41 15.74
C LEU A 118 -17.23 -11.81 15.55
N PHE A 119 -17.95 -12.35 16.55
CA PHE A 119 -18.41 -13.74 16.52
C PHE A 119 -19.33 -13.96 15.32
N GLY A 120 -20.37 -13.16 15.17
CA GLY A 120 -21.29 -13.29 14.05
C GLY A 120 -20.64 -13.15 12.67
N ALA A 121 -19.66 -12.26 12.50
CA ALA A 121 -18.95 -12.14 11.23
C ALA A 121 -18.05 -13.36 10.92
N VAL A 122 -17.41 -13.92 11.96
CA VAL A 122 -16.56 -15.11 11.84
C VAL A 122 -17.41 -16.35 11.60
N GLU A 123 -18.50 -16.52 12.35
CA GLU A 123 -19.41 -17.68 12.26
C GLU A 123 -20.17 -17.71 10.94
N VAL A 124 -20.64 -16.56 10.43
CA VAL A 124 -21.20 -16.48 9.07
C VAL A 124 -20.15 -16.91 8.05
N THR A 125 -18.91 -16.43 8.16
CA THR A 125 -17.86 -16.82 7.21
C THR A 125 -17.57 -18.32 7.27
N ASP A 126 -17.44 -18.87 8.48
CA ASP A 126 -17.16 -20.29 8.70
C ASP A 126 -18.30 -21.18 8.18
N ALA A 127 -19.55 -20.85 8.52
CA ALA A 127 -20.73 -21.60 8.09
C ALA A 127 -20.94 -21.60 6.57
N PHE A 128 -20.59 -20.51 5.88
CA PHE A 128 -20.67 -20.42 4.42
C PHE A 128 -19.41 -20.93 3.70
N THR A 129 -18.32 -21.23 4.41
CA THR A 129 -17.06 -21.70 3.81
C THR A 129 -17.25 -22.94 2.92
N PRO A 130 -18.04 -23.97 3.29
CA PRO A 130 -18.30 -25.12 2.42
C PRO A 130 -19.02 -24.76 1.11
N LEU A 131 -19.76 -23.64 1.06
CA LEU A 131 -20.37 -23.13 -0.18
C LEU A 131 -19.39 -22.27 -0.99
N LEU A 132 -18.52 -21.52 -0.32
CA LEU A 132 -17.41 -20.81 -0.96
C LEU A 132 -16.50 -21.81 -1.68
N GLU A 133 -16.12 -22.91 -1.03
CA GLU A 133 -15.27 -23.95 -1.62
C GLU A 133 -15.82 -24.52 -2.92
N LYS A 134 -17.15 -24.57 -3.09
CA LYS A 134 -17.83 -25.04 -4.31
C LYS A 134 -17.85 -24.03 -5.45
N SER A 135 -17.49 -22.77 -5.21
CA SER A 135 -17.35 -21.77 -6.27
C SER A 135 -16.32 -22.21 -7.32
N THR A 136 -16.50 -21.78 -8.56
CA THR A 136 -15.46 -21.92 -9.60
C THR A 136 -14.78 -20.59 -9.94
N LYS A 137 -15.20 -19.52 -9.26
CA LYS A 137 -14.71 -18.15 -9.43
C LYS A 137 -13.76 -17.78 -8.29
N THR A 138 -13.20 -16.57 -8.37
CA THR A 138 -12.51 -15.97 -7.23
C THR A 138 -13.48 -15.80 -6.07
N ARG A 139 -13.09 -16.29 -4.90
CA ARG A 139 -13.87 -16.23 -3.66
C ARG A 139 -13.46 -15.01 -2.87
N CYS A 140 -14.37 -14.07 -2.68
CA CYS A 140 -14.07 -12.79 -2.03
C CYS A 140 -14.84 -12.67 -0.71
N VAL A 141 -14.12 -12.63 0.40
CA VAL A 141 -14.68 -12.38 1.73
C VAL A 141 -14.17 -11.04 2.25
N VAL A 142 -15.09 -10.10 2.44
CA VAL A 142 -14.81 -8.73 2.87
C VAL A 142 -15.39 -8.50 4.27
N PHE A 143 -14.56 -8.02 5.18
CA PHE A 143 -14.98 -7.64 6.53
C PHE A 143 -15.03 -6.12 6.66
N ILE A 144 -16.20 -5.56 6.99
CA ILE A 144 -16.33 -4.13 7.26
C ILE A 144 -15.87 -3.85 8.69
N SER A 145 -14.68 -3.28 8.80
CA SER A 145 -14.04 -2.87 10.04
C SER A 145 -14.10 -1.34 10.21
N SER A 146 -13.15 -0.77 10.94
CA SER A 146 -13.06 0.65 11.23
C SER A 146 -11.61 1.06 11.41
N GLY A 147 -11.28 2.31 11.10
CA GLY A 147 -9.99 2.91 11.45
C GLY A 147 -9.70 2.83 12.96
N LEU A 148 -10.74 2.77 13.80
CA LEU A 148 -10.63 2.57 15.25
C LEU A 148 -10.10 1.17 15.63
N GLY A 149 -10.17 0.19 14.73
CA GLY A 149 -9.59 -1.14 14.91
C GLY A 149 -8.10 -1.23 14.54
N SER A 150 -7.51 -0.17 13.96
CA SER A 150 -6.08 -0.17 13.67
C SER A 150 -5.27 0.15 14.91
N LEU A 151 -4.39 -0.77 15.30
CA LEU A 151 -3.45 -0.54 16.40
C LEU A 151 -2.54 0.66 16.12
N ALA A 152 -2.07 0.80 14.88
CA ALA A 152 -1.20 1.91 14.48
C ALA A 152 -1.94 3.27 14.56
N VAL A 153 -3.15 3.36 14.01
CA VAL A 153 -3.98 4.58 14.16
C VAL A 153 -4.29 4.83 15.64
N ARG A 154 -4.51 3.77 16.44
CA ARG A 154 -4.86 3.88 17.86
C ARG A 154 -3.66 4.23 18.75
N SER A 155 -2.42 3.93 18.34
CA SER A 155 -1.19 4.29 19.06
C SER A 155 -0.58 5.62 18.64
N ASP A 156 -0.96 6.17 17.47
CA ASP A 156 -0.38 7.41 16.94
C ASP A 156 -0.69 8.65 17.82
N PRO A 157 0.30 9.29 18.46
CA PRO A 157 0.07 10.45 19.31
C PRO A 157 -0.31 11.72 18.53
N SER A 158 -0.01 11.79 17.23
CA SER A 158 -0.29 12.97 16.39
C SER A 158 -1.78 13.20 16.14
N LEU A 159 -2.61 12.15 16.28
CA LEU A 159 -4.06 12.21 16.04
C LEU A 159 -4.87 12.79 17.21
N GLY A 160 -4.20 13.29 18.26
CA GLY A 160 -4.84 13.96 19.39
C GLY A 160 -5.63 13.02 20.32
N PRO A 161 -6.48 13.59 21.21
CA PRO A 161 -7.26 12.81 22.16
C PRO A 161 -8.27 11.92 21.42
N LYS A 162 -8.14 10.61 21.62
CA LYS A 162 -8.95 9.63 20.90
C LYS A 162 -10.26 9.42 21.64
N ARG A 163 -11.36 9.37 20.88
CA ARG A 163 -12.68 9.05 21.44
C ARG A 163 -12.65 7.66 22.07
N ASP A 164 -13.30 7.55 23.22
CA ASP A 164 -13.40 6.31 23.95
C ASP A 164 -14.57 5.47 23.39
N TYR A 165 -14.19 4.56 22.50
CA TYR A 165 -15.03 3.53 21.91
C TYR A 165 -14.38 2.16 22.15
N LEU A 166 -14.06 1.85 23.41
CA LEU A 166 -13.27 0.68 23.78
C LEU A 166 -13.82 -0.62 23.17
N GLU A 167 -15.08 -0.95 23.44
CA GLU A 167 -15.72 -2.19 23.00
C GLU A 167 -15.77 -2.29 21.48
N TYR A 168 -16.14 -1.19 20.80
CA TYR A 168 -16.22 -1.14 19.35
C TYR A 168 -14.85 -1.26 18.69
N GLY A 169 -13.88 -0.43 19.10
CA GLY A 169 -12.52 -0.46 18.58
C GLY A 169 -11.83 -1.80 18.81
N ALA A 170 -11.98 -2.38 20.01
CA ALA A 170 -11.45 -3.71 20.32
C ALA A 170 -12.08 -4.80 19.44
N SER A 171 -13.40 -4.77 19.23
CA SER A 171 -14.08 -5.73 18.35
C SER A 171 -13.58 -5.63 16.91
N LYS A 172 -13.34 -4.41 16.41
CA LYS A 172 -12.84 -4.18 15.04
C LYS A 172 -11.35 -4.52 14.90
N ALA A 173 -10.56 -4.35 15.95
CA ALA A 173 -9.17 -4.83 15.97
C ALA A 173 -9.10 -6.37 15.94
N ALA A 174 -9.95 -7.04 16.73
CA ALA A 174 -10.08 -8.50 16.68
C ALA A 174 -10.55 -8.98 15.31
N LEU A 175 -11.49 -8.26 14.68
CA LEU A 175 -11.97 -8.57 13.33
C LEU A 175 -10.86 -8.47 12.29
N ASN A 176 -10.00 -7.46 12.36
CA ASN A 176 -8.83 -7.33 11.48
C ASN A 176 -7.91 -8.55 11.61
N HIS A 177 -7.65 -9.02 12.84
CA HIS A 177 -6.83 -10.20 13.07
C HIS A 177 -7.50 -11.49 12.57
N ALA A 178 -8.82 -11.63 12.77
CA ALA A 178 -9.59 -12.75 12.25
C ALA A 178 -9.51 -12.83 10.71
N THR A 179 -9.61 -11.69 10.01
CA THR A 179 -9.43 -11.65 8.56
C THR A 179 -8.06 -12.16 8.12
N LEU A 180 -6.98 -11.72 8.77
CA LEU A 180 -5.63 -12.20 8.47
C LEU A 180 -5.47 -13.70 8.75
N THR A 181 -6.15 -14.20 9.79
CA THR A 181 -6.17 -15.63 10.10
C THR A 181 -6.85 -16.41 8.98
N PHE A 182 -8.02 -15.98 8.51
CA PHE A 182 -8.66 -16.59 7.35
C PHE A 182 -7.78 -16.53 6.10
N ALA A 183 -7.19 -15.36 5.80
CA ALA A 183 -6.27 -15.21 4.67
C ALA A 183 -5.10 -16.21 4.74
N SER A 184 -4.53 -16.43 5.94
CA SER A 184 -3.42 -17.36 6.13
C SER A 184 -3.79 -18.83 5.92
N ARG A 185 -5.05 -19.23 6.21
CA ARG A 185 -5.53 -20.61 6.00
C ARG A 185 -5.49 -21.02 4.53
N TYR A 186 -5.65 -20.06 3.62
CA TYR A 186 -5.67 -20.26 2.17
C TYR A 186 -4.42 -19.68 1.50
N HIS A 187 -3.33 -19.49 2.25
CA HIS A 187 -2.08 -18.95 1.71
C HIS A 187 -1.54 -19.84 0.58
N GLY A 188 -1.27 -19.21 -0.57
CA GLY A 188 -0.80 -19.89 -1.79
C GLY A 188 -1.91 -20.33 -2.74
N ASP A 189 -3.18 -20.14 -2.38
CA ASP A 189 -4.32 -20.27 -3.29
C ASP A 189 -4.81 -18.88 -3.73
N ASP A 190 -4.40 -18.46 -4.91
CA ASP A 190 -4.75 -17.14 -5.46
C ASP A 190 -6.25 -16.99 -5.77
N SER A 191 -7.04 -18.06 -5.70
CA SER A 191 -8.49 -17.99 -5.88
C SER A 191 -9.23 -17.48 -4.64
N TRP A 192 -8.58 -17.33 -3.49
CA TRP A 192 -9.17 -16.80 -2.25
C TRP A 192 -8.69 -15.40 -1.90
N LYS A 193 -9.64 -14.50 -1.64
CA LYS A 193 -9.40 -13.11 -1.23
C LYS A 193 -10.11 -12.82 0.08
N PHE A 194 -9.34 -12.60 1.13
CA PHE A 194 -9.85 -12.18 2.45
C PHE A 194 -9.31 -10.79 2.75
N ASN A 195 -10.18 -9.79 2.81
CA ASN A 195 -9.75 -8.42 3.06
C ASN A 195 -10.65 -7.73 4.08
N THR A 196 -10.07 -6.76 4.76
CA THR A 196 -10.78 -5.89 5.68
C THR A 196 -10.83 -4.48 5.11
N CYS A 197 -11.96 -3.80 5.24
CA CYS A 197 -12.04 -2.39 4.86
C CYS A 197 -12.64 -1.50 5.95
N CYS A 198 -12.22 -0.23 5.94
CA CYS A 198 -12.82 0.83 6.71
C CYS A 198 -13.64 1.71 5.75
N PRO A 199 -14.96 1.83 5.94
CA PRO A 199 -15.81 2.64 5.07
C PRO A 199 -15.63 4.15 5.28
N GLY A 200 -14.88 4.56 6.31
CA GLY A 200 -14.80 5.96 6.74
C GLY A 200 -15.90 6.31 7.74
N TYR A 201 -16.04 7.61 8.04
CA TYR A 201 -17.05 8.11 8.97
C TYR A 201 -18.28 8.59 8.20
N CYS A 202 -19.19 7.66 7.91
CA CYS A 202 -20.38 7.94 7.10
C CYS A 202 -21.60 8.29 7.96
N ALA A 203 -22.43 9.24 7.50
CA ALA A 203 -23.73 9.55 8.06
C ALA A 203 -24.70 8.38 7.89
N THR A 204 -24.82 7.56 8.94
CA THR A 204 -25.74 6.41 9.00
C THR A 204 -26.45 6.38 10.35
N SER A 205 -27.46 5.52 10.48
CA SER A 205 -28.13 5.27 11.77
C SER A 205 -27.15 4.87 12.89
N MET A 206 -26.04 4.17 12.60
CA MET A 206 -25.04 3.80 13.61
C MET A 206 -24.30 5.02 14.20
N THR A 207 -24.21 6.09 13.43
CA THR A 207 -23.49 7.31 13.79
C THR A 207 -24.45 8.45 14.15
N ASP A 208 -25.73 8.18 14.32
CA ASP A 208 -26.77 9.22 14.44
C ASP A 208 -26.68 10.27 13.33
N TYR A 209 -26.34 9.84 12.10
CA TYR A 209 -26.16 10.67 10.92
C TYR A 209 -25.12 11.81 11.06
N SER A 210 -24.16 11.68 11.98
CA SER A 210 -23.14 12.71 12.28
C SER A 210 -21.85 12.65 11.46
N GLY A 211 -21.69 11.66 10.57
CA GLY A 211 -20.50 11.51 9.74
C GLY A 211 -20.43 12.51 8.58
N PRO A 212 -19.24 12.99 8.16
CA PRO A 212 -19.10 13.92 7.04
C PRO A 212 -19.31 13.27 5.67
N ASP A 213 -19.17 11.96 5.56
CA ASP A 213 -19.31 11.23 4.29
C ASP A 213 -20.71 10.63 4.15
N GLU A 214 -21.21 10.49 2.92
CA GLU A 214 -22.43 9.72 2.65
C GLU A 214 -22.16 8.21 2.74
N ALA A 215 -23.21 7.42 3.00
CA ALA A 215 -23.12 5.96 2.99
C ALA A 215 -22.66 5.39 1.64
N SER A 216 -23.01 6.06 0.54
CA SER A 216 -22.63 5.71 -0.84
C SER A 216 -21.13 5.75 -1.07
N LEU A 217 -20.40 6.66 -0.41
CA LEU A 217 -18.94 6.75 -0.45
C LEU A 217 -18.28 5.64 0.37
N GLY A 218 -18.93 5.22 1.45
CA GLY A 218 -18.45 4.14 2.30
C GLY A 218 -18.54 2.75 1.65
N SER A 219 -19.37 2.58 0.62
CA SER A 219 -19.50 1.30 -0.09
C SER A 219 -18.39 1.04 -1.10
N ILE A 220 -17.73 2.08 -1.62
CA ILE A 220 -16.78 2.00 -2.74
C ILE A 220 -15.71 0.93 -2.51
N ARG A 221 -14.95 1.04 -1.41
CA ARG A 221 -13.84 0.11 -1.15
C ARG A 221 -14.32 -1.32 -0.86
N ALA A 222 -15.49 -1.47 -0.23
CA ALA A 222 -16.07 -2.78 0.02
C ALA A 222 -16.43 -3.48 -1.30
N VAL A 223 -17.00 -2.74 -2.26
CA VAL A 223 -17.32 -3.28 -3.59
C VAL A 223 -16.06 -3.61 -4.38
N GLU A 224 -15.05 -2.73 -4.39
CA GLU A 224 -13.75 -3.03 -5.04
C GLU A 224 -13.11 -4.33 -4.54
N LEU A 225 -13.17 -4.58 -3.22
CA LEU A 225 -12.63 -5.80 -2.62
C LEU A 225 -13.52 -7.03 -2.88
N ALA A 226 -14.83 -6.82 -3.03
CA ALA A 226 -15.80 -7.88 -3.32
C ALA A 226 -15.76 -8.35 -4.78
N THR A 227 -15.24 -7.53 -5.70
CA THR A 227 -15.17 -7.82 -7.14
C THR A 227 -13.76 -8.19 -7.63
N LEU A 228 -12.83 -8.50 -6.72
CA LEU A 228 -11.46 -8.86 -7.06
C LEU A 228 -11.36 -10.13 -7.92
N GLY A 229 -10.43 -10.11 -8.88
CA GLY A 229 -10.00 -11.29 -9.63
C GLY A 229 -8.87 -12.07 -8.95
N PRO A 230 -8.35 -13.12 -9.60
CA PRO A 230 -7.25 -13.94 -9.07
C PRO A 230 -5.97 -13.15 -8.74
N ASP A 231 -5.68 -12.10 -9.50
CA ASP A 231 -4.54 -11.20 -9.25
C ASP A 231 -4.81 -10.15 -8.15
N GLY A 232 -6.00 -10.20 -7.53
CA GLY A 232 -6.43 -9.28 -6.50
C GLY A 232 -5.68 -9.45 -5.18
N VAL A 233 -5.68 -8.39 -4.38
CA VAL A 233 -5.05 -8.37 -3.05
C VAL A 233 -5.76 -9.30 -2.06
N THR A 234 -5.02 -9.83 -1.10
CA THR A 234 -5.56 -10.58 0.04
C THR A 234 -4.78 -10.21 1.30
N GLY A 235 -5.40 -10.34 2.47
CA GLY A 235 -4.79 -10.00 3.75
C GLY A 235 -4.56 -8.50 3.96
N THR A 236 -5.36 -7.62 3.34
CA THR A 236 -5.19 -6.17 3.48
C THR A 236 -6.21 -5.53 4.40
N PHE A 237 -5.84 -4.40 5.01
CA PHE A 237 -6.75 -3.47 5.67
C PHE A 237 -6.70 -2.12 4.96
N SER A 238 -7.81 -1.64 4.39
CA SER A 238 -7.82 -0.44 3.53
C SER A 238 -9.12 0.37 3.59
N ASN A 239 -9.10 1.62 3.14
CA ASN A 239 -10.29 2.45 2.89
C ASN A 239 -10.28 2.93 1.42
N ARG A 240 -11.20 3.83 1.05
CA ARG A 240 -11.25 4.41 -0.31
C ARG A 240 -9.99 5.21 -0.69
N GLN A 241 -9.15 5.59 0.27
CA GLN A 241 -7.86 6.27 0.05
C GLN A 241 -6.67 5.29 0.01
N GLY A 242 -6.89 3.99 0.20
CA GLY A 242 -5.86 2.96 0.15
C GLY A 242 -5.62 2.26 1.50
N PRO A 243 -4.45 1.61 1.68
CA PRO A 243 -4.15 0.83 2.89
C PRO A 243 -4.16 1.68 4.17
N LEU A 244 -4.64 1.07 5.26
CA LEU A 244 -4.66 1.67 6.59
C LEU A 244 -3.60 1.01 7.51
N PRO A 245 -2.89 1.80 8.35
CA PRO A 245 -3.01 3.25 8.53
C PRO A 245 -2.61 4.06 7.28
N CYS A 246 -3.39 5.10 6.94
CA CYS A 246 -3.00 6.06 5.91
C CYS A 246 -1.76 6.79 6.42
N LYS A 247 -0.69 6.81 5.64
CA LYS A 247 0.47 7.66 5.94
C LYS A 247 0.07 9.10 5.60
N GLU A 248 -0.11 9.89 6.66
CA GLU A 248 -0.32 11.35 6.73
C GLU A 248 -1.58 11.93 6.04
N ARG A 249 -2.53 12.37 6.86
CA ARG A 249 -3.50 13.42 6.51
C ARG A 249 -2.93 14.72 7.07
N SER A 250 -2.29 15.54 6.24
CA SER A 250 -2.09 16.94 6.63
C SER A 250 -3.48 17.56 6.76
N GLN A 251 -3.80 18.09 7.95
CA GLN A 251 -5.04 18.82 8.18
C GLN A 251 -4.99 20.12 7.37
N LYS A 252 -5.36 20.09 6.07
CA LYS A 252 -5.60 21.31 5.31
C LYS A 252 -6.51 21.22 4.08
N ASP A 253 -7.08 20.04 3.79
CA ASP A 253 -8.00 19.92 2.65
C ASP A 253 -9.45 19.78 3.11
N SER A 254 -9.99 20.88 3.64
CA SER A 254 -11.42 21.16 3.58
C SER A 254 -11.63 22.26 2.56
N ALA A 255 -12.38 21.94 1.51
CA ALA A 255 -12.81 22.79 0.38
C ALA A 255 -11.89 22.84 -0.85
N SER A 256 -12.10 21.90 -1.77
CA SER A 256 -12.33 22.26 -3.17
C SER A 256 -12.96 21.09 -3.92
N SER A 257 -14.23 21.24 -4.31
CA SER A 257 -14.81 20.43 -5.37
C SER A 257 -14.21 20.86 -6.70
N SER A 258 -13.57 19.96 -7.43
CA SER A 258 -13.38 20.15 -8.87
C SER A 258 -13.40 18.80 -9.59
N THR A 259 -14.53 18.58 -10.24
CA THR A 259 -14.74 17.85 -11.51
C THR A 259 -13.53 17.11 -12.09
N PHE A 260 -13.64 15.77 -12.08
CA PHE A 260 -12.83 14.88 -12.90
C PHE A 260 -13.22 15.04 -14.38
N THR A 261 -12.39 15.75 -15.14
CA THR A 261 -12.33 15.58 -16.60
C THR A 261 -11.33 14.47 -16.90
N ARG A 262 -11.81 13.42 -17.55
CA ARG A 262 -11.01 12.31 -18.08
C ARG A 262 -10.09 12.87 -19.18
N SER A 263 -8.85 13.21 -18.83
CA SER A 263 -7.83 13.61 -19.80
C SER A 263 -7.05 12.38 -20.29
N THR A 264 -6.98 12.25 -21.60
CA THR A 264 -6.21 11.25 -22.34
C THR A 264 -4.71 11.34 -21.99
N MET A 265 -4.07 10.18 -21.78
CA MET A 265 -2.63 10.05 -21.56
C MET A 265 -1.84 10.64 -22.74
N THR A 266 -1.26 11.82 -22.55
CA THR A 266 -0.05 12.25 -23.25
C THR A 266 1.14 11.79 -22.42
N GLU A 267 2.10 11.09 -23.03
CA GLU A 267 3.35 10.69 -22.39
C GLU A 267 4.07 11.93 -21.84
N LEU A 268 4.33 11.94 -20.53
CA LEU A 268 5.03 13.02 -19.84
C LEU A 268 6.54 12.91 -20.14
N GLU A 269 7.16 13.99 -20.59
CA GLU A 269 8.60 14.06 -20.88
C GLU A 269 9.47 13.82 -19.62
N PRO A 270 10.53 12.99 -19.68
CA PRO A 270 11.44 12.74 -18.57
C PRO A 270 12.09 14.02 -18.03
N THR A 271 11.78 14.37 -16.79
CA THR A 271 12.25 15.60 -16.13
C THR A 271 13.19 15.27 -14.97
N ARG A 272 14.36 15.89 -14.97
CA ARG A 272 15.37 15.82 -13.90
C ARG A 272 14.96 16.69 -12.71
N ARG A 273 14.89 16.12 -11.50
CA ARG A 273 14.44 16.80 -10.28
C ARG A 273 15.33 16.47 -9.07
N PRO A 274 15.56 17.40 -8.14
CA PRO A 274 16.30 17.15 -6.91
C PRO A 274 15.45 16.43 -5.85
N PHE A 275 16.08 15.55 -5.09
CA PHE A 275 15.52 14.86 -3.93
C PHE A 275 16.52 14.92 -2.78
N LYS A 276 16.05 15.33 -1.60
CA LYS A 276 16.80 15.31 -0.35
C LYS A 276 16.93 13.87 0.17
N GLY A 277 18.04 13.57 0.80
CA GLY A 277 18.23 12.30 1.47
C GLY A 277 19.08 12.46 2.70
N SER A 278 18.88 11.56 3.65
CA SER A 278 19.58 11.59 4.91
C SER A 278 19.80 10.21 5.51
N CYS A 279 20.75 10.11 6.43
CA CYS A 279 20.81 8.98 7.35
C CYS A 279 19.74 9.11 8.44
N HIS A 280 19.45 8.03 9.16
CA HIS A 280 18.39 8.01 10.17
C HIS A 280 18.47 9.13 11.23
N CYS A 281 19.67 9.53 11.64
CA CYS A 281 19.87 10.59 12.65
C CYS A 281 20.11 11.98 12.04
N GLY A 282 20.04 12.15 10.71
CA GLY A 282 20.24 13.44 10.04
C GLY A 282 21.69 13.93 9.97
N GLU A 283 22.67 13.21 10.51
CA GLU A 283 24.10 13.58 10.49
C GLU A 283 24.76 13.42 9.10
N THR A 284 24.18 12.62 8.23
CA THR A 284 24.58 12.55 6.83
C THR A 284 23.41 13.05 6.01
N GLN A 285 23.61 14.09 5.22
CA GLN A 285 22.58 14.73 4.41
C GLN A 285 23.11 14.95 3.01
N PHE A 286 22.30 14.66 2.01
CA PHE A 286 22.68 14.75 0.60
C PHE A 286 21.49 15.16 -0.25
N ILE A 287 21.78 15.53 -1.50
CA ILE A 287 20.81 15.77 -2.56
C ILE A 287 21.18 14.87 -3.71
N VAL A 288 20.18 14.15 -4.22
CA VAL A 288 20.29 13.32 -5.42
C VAL A 288 19.34 13.84 -6.49
N PHE A 289 19.80 13.93 -7.72
CA PHE A 289 18.97 14.34 -8.84
C PHE A 289 18.58 13.11 -9.65
N LEU A 290 17.28 12.96 -9.90
CA LEU A 290 16.73 11.81 -10.60
C LEU A 290 15.81 12.27 -11.72
N THR A 291 15.78 11.50 -12.80
CA THR A 291 14.95 11.78 -13.98
C THR A 291 13.76 10.84 -14.02
N PHE A 292 12.54 11.41 -14.14
CA PHE A 292 11.28 10.68 -14.20
C PHE A 292 10.32 11.25 -15.28
N PRO A 293 9.48 10.44 -15.96
CA PRO A 293 9.36 8.99 -15.82
C PRO A 293 10.64 8.25 -16.23
N HIS A 294 10.96 7.16 -15.53
CA HIS A 294 12.19 6.43 -15.75
C HIS A 294 12.10 5.59 -17.03
N THR A 295 13.16 5.63 -17.84
CA THR A 295 13.31 4.79 -19.01
C THR A 295 14.23 3.61 -18.69
N LEU A 296 13.75 2.39 -18.96
CA LEU A 296 14.53 1.19 -18.68
C LEU A 296 15.81 1.18 -19.53
N PRO A 297 16.96 0.84 -18.95
CA PRO A 297 18.18 0.67 -19.72
C PRO A 297 18.08 -0.54 -20.65
N PRO A 298 18.86 -0.58 -21.75
CA PRO A 298 18.93 -1.76 -22.60
C PRO A 298 19.36 -3.00 -21.78
N PRO A 299 18.82 -4.20 -22.09
CA PRO A 299 19.17 -5.43 -21.39
C PRO A 299 20.68 -5.64 -21.40
N ARG A 300 21.30 -5.84 -20.24
CA ARG A 300 22.76 -5.95 -20.11
C ARG A 300 23.30 -7.13 -20.95
N PRO A 301 24.07 -6.93 -22.03
CA PRO A 301 24.84 -8.01 -22.61
C PRO A 301 26.00 -8.34 -21.67
N THR A 302 26.30 -9.64 -21.52
CA THR A 302 27.26 -10.18 -20.54
C THR A 302 28.71 -9.67 -20.68
N LYS A 303 29.03 -8.89 -21.71
CA LYS A 303 30.40 -8.43 -22.02
C LYS A 303 30.50 -7.04 -22.66
N GLU A 304 29.57 -6.11 -22.46
CA GLU A 304 29.80 -4.74 -22.97
C GLU A 304 30.75 -3.91 -22.11
N LYS A 305 31.52 -3.10 -22.82
CA LYS A 305 32.84 -2.60 -22.43
C LYS A 305 32.94 -1.06 -22.61
N GLY A 306 31.81 -0.35 -22.58
CA GLY A 306 31.70 1.10 -22.75
C GLY A 306 31.39 1.87 -21.44
N PRO A 307 31.50 3.22 -21.46
CA PRO A 307 31.10 4.08 -20.34
C PRO A 307 29.59 3.96 -20.08
N ARG A 308 29.17 3.99 -18.80
CA ARG A 308 27.76 4.00 -18.42
C ARG A 308 27.23 5.44 -18.48
N ALA A 309 26.05 5.62 -19.06
CA ALA A 309 25.44 6.95 -19.23
C ALA A 309 23.91 6.85 -19.09
N HIS A 310 23.45 6.22 -18.00
CA HIS A 310 22.02 6.06 -17.74
C HIS A 310 21.74 5.82 -16.26
N GLN A 311 20.58 6.32 -15.81
CA GLN A 311 20.04 6.05 -14.48
C GLN A 311 19.62 4.57 -14.39
N GLU A 312 19.83 3.91 -13.25
CA GLU A 312 19.30 2.56 -13.01
C GLU A 312 18.82 2.43 -11.56
N PHE A 313 17.72 1.71 -11.38
CA PHE A 313 17.28 1.25 -10.06
C PHE A 313 17.39 -0.25 -10.02
N TYR A 314 18.11 -0.81 -9.04
CA TYR A 314 18.22 -2.26 -8.96
C TYR A 314 18.46 -2.78 -7.54
N ARG A 315 18.11 -4.05 -7.35
CA ARG A 315 18.49 -4.87 -6.21
C ARG A 315 19.43 -5.96 -6.66
N CYS A 316 20.48 -6.16 -5.88
CA CYS A 316 21.47 -7.20 -6.11
C CYS A 316 21.33 -8.29 -5.05
N ASN A 317 21.33 -9.55 -5.46
CA ASN A 317 21.30 -10.69 -4.54
C ASN A 317 22.68 -11.08 -3.97
N CYS A 318 23.74 -10.27 -4.20
CA CYS A 318 25.04 -10.59 -3.60
C CYS A 318 24.99 -10.45 -2.08
N THR A 319 25.79 -11.26 -1.38
CA THR A 319 25.80 -11.32 0.09
C THR A 319 26.03 -9.95 0.74
N THR A 320 26.85 -9.09 0.15
CA THR A 320 27.13 -7.75 0.67
C THR A 320 25.89 -6.86 0.61
N CYS A 321 25.23 -6.77 -0.55
CA CYS A 321 24.04 -5.94 -0.74
C CYS A 321 22.87 -6.42 0.12
N GLN A 322 22.70 -7.74 0.26
CA GLN A 322 21.67 -8.32 1.12
C GLN A 322 21.89 -7.99 2.59
N LYS A 323 23.09 -8.24 3.12
CA LYS A 323 23.41 -7.94 4.53
C LYS A 323 23.36 -6.45 4.83
N ALA A 324 23.67 -5.61 3.84
CA ALA A 324 23.61 -4.17 3.98
C ALA A 324 22.22 -3.57 3.71
N GLY A 325 21.25 -4.35 3.23
CA GLY A 325 19.92 -3.86 2.85
C GLY A 325 19.97 -2.77 1.78
N PHE A 326 20.85 -2.88 0.79
CA PHE A 326 21.16 -1.78 -0.13
C PHE A 326 20.26 -1.80 -1.37
N PHE A 327 19.45 -0.75 -1.57
CA PHE A 327 18.71 -0.51 -2.81
C PHE A 327 19.56 0.39 -3.72
N HIS A 328 20.06 -0.13 -4.84
CA HIS A 328 20.95 0.66 -5.70
C HIS A 328 20.18 1.64 -6.57
N MET A 329 20.49 2.92 -6.39
CA MET A 329 20.18 3.97 -7.35
C MET A 329 21.47 4.41 -8.00
N ARG A 330 21.64 4.06 -9.28
CA ARG A 330 22.70 4.58 -10.14
C ARG A 330 22.20 5.83 -10.82
N LEU A 331 23.02 6.86 -10.76
CA LEU A 331 22.70 8.16 -11.32
C LEU A 331 23.14 8.22 -12.78
N ASN A 332 22.54 9.13 -13.54
CA ASN A 332 22.91 9.34 -14.93
C ASN A 332 24.33 9.92 -15.05
N SER A 333 24.66 10.89 -14.18
CA SER A 333 26.01 11.44 -14.02
C SER A 333 26.26 11.78 -12.55
N ALA A 334 27.07 10.99 -11.83
CA ALA A 334 27.31 11.24 -10.41
C ALA A 334 27.87 12.65 -10.09
N PRO A 335 28.79 13.24 -10.88
CA PRO A 335 29.27 14.61 -10.65
C PRO A 335 28.22 15.71 -10.79
N GLU A 336 27.15 15.47 -11.57
CA GLU A 336 26.05 16.42 -11.74
C GLU A 336 24.87 16.10 -10.82
N ASP A 337 24.65 14.82 -10.53
CA ASP A 337 23.42 14.31 -9.93
C ASP A 337 23.56 13.94 -8.44
N PHE A 338 24.72 14.14 -7.83
CA PHE A 338 24.91 13.91 -6.40
C PHE A 338 25.66 15.04 -5.71
N ILE A 339 25.11 15.48 -4.58
CA ILE A 339 25.70 16.49 -3.70
C ILE A 339 25.59 16.01 -2.26
N LEU A 340 26.69 15.99 -1.53
CA LEU A 340 26.72 15.73 -0.09
C LEU A 340 26.76 17.07 0.66
N LEU A 341 25.74 17.31 1.48
CA LEU A 341 25.62 18.54 2.29
C LEU A 341 26.41 18.41 3.59
N HIS A 342 26.36 17.24 4.23
CA HIS A 342 27.09 16.97 5.45
C HIS A 342 27.36 15.46 5.58
N PRO A 343 28.56 15.03 6.05
CA PRO A 343 29.75 15.84 6.28
C PRO A 343 30.44 16.26 4.97
N LEU A 344 31.36 17.24 5.03
CA LEU A 344 32.07 17.74 3.84
C LEU A 344 33.24 16.85 3.39
N ASP A 345 33.76 15.98 4.25
CA ASP A 345 34.76 14.98 3.88
C ASP A 345 34.22 13.57 4.17
N PRO A 346 33.56 12.93 3.17
CA PRO A 346 32.98 11.61 3.38
C PRO A 346 34.00 10.53 3.72
N TYR A 347 35.26 10.67 3.30
CA TYR A 347 36.31 9.67 3.55
C TYR A 347 36.83 9.70 4.98
N LYS A 348 36.87 10.89 5.58
CA LYS A 348 37.33 11.09 6.94
C LYS A 348 36.21 10.97 7.96
N ASP A 349 35.07 11.58 7.67
CA ASP A 349 34.05 11.85 8.68
C ASP A 349 33.02 10.72 8.77
N LEU A 350 32.77 9.98 7.69
CA LEU A 350 31.92 8.78 7.72
C LEU A 350 32.71 7.54 8.15
N GLY A 351 31.99 6.53 8.65
CA GLY A 351 32.52 5.19 8.83
C GLY A 351 32.66 4.52 7.48
N ASP A 352 33.69 3.70 7.31
CA ASP A 352 34.01 3.13 6.00
C ASP A 352 34.25 1.61 6.09
N TYR A 353 33.47 0.87 5.30
CA TYR A 353 33.69 -0.54 5.06
C TYR A 353 34.20 -0.72 3.61
N THR A 354 35.47 -1.04 3.47
CA THR A 354 36.12 -1.11 2.17
C THR A 354 36.16 -2.52 1.60
N VAL A 355 35.93 -2.64 0.29
CA VAL A 355 36.04 -3.91 -0.47
C VAL A 355 36.83 -3.68 -1.76
N TYR A 356 37.26 -4.76 -2.43
CA TYR A 356 38.11 -4.72 -3.63
C TYR A 356 39.42 -3.93 -3.42
N GLN A 357 40.34 -4.47 -2.62
CA GLN A 357 41.67 -3.85 -2.36
C GLN A 357 41.61 -2.40 -1.82
N LYS A 358 40.48 -2.04 -1.20
CA LYS A 358 40.18 -0.72 -0.63
C LYS A 358 39.76 0.37 -1.62
N ASP A 359 39.37 0.00 -2.83
CA ASP A 359 38.91 0.97 -3.83
C ASP A 359 37.42 1.30 -3.70
N LEU A 360 36.58 0.36 -3.21
CA LEU A 360 35.14 0.58 -3.05
C LEU A 360 34.79 0.83 -1.58
N HIS A 361 34.22 2.00 -1.31
CA HIS A 361 33.87 2.47 0.03
C HIS A 361 32.36 2.31 0.27
N PHE A 362 31.99 1.50 1.26
CA PHE A 362 30.63 1.42 1.78
C PHE A 362 30.50 2.35 2.99
N LEU A 363 30.30 3.63 2.69
CA LEU A 363 30.27 4.67 3.70
C LEU A 363 28.99 4.58 4.53
N PHE A 364 29.12 4.72 5.85
CA PHE A 364 28.01 4.70 6.80
C PHE A 364 28.13 5.81 7.84
N CYS A 365 26.99 6.29 8.31
CA CYS A 365 26.95 7.24 9.43
C CYS A 365 27.51 6.58 10.69
N LYS A 366 28.50 7.21 11.33
CA LYS A 366 29.11 6.69 12.58
C LYS A 366 28.12 6.67 13.75
N THR A 367 27.07 7.48 13.71
CA THR A 367 26.07 7.61 14.76
C THR A 367 24.96 6.55 14.64
N CYS A 368 24.33 6.41 13.48
CA CYS A 368 23.19 5.50 13.29
C CYS A 368 23.49 4.26 12.45
N GLY A 369 24.70 4.13 11.90
CA GLY A 369 25.11 2.97 11.07
C GLY A 369 24.47 2.92 9.68
N MET A 370 23.61 3.88 9.32
CA MET A 370 22.92 3.89 8.03
C MET A 370 23.89 4.18 6.89
N ARG A 371 23.76 3.45 5.79
CA ARG A 371 24.55 3.60 4.55
C ARG A 371 23.76 4.37 3.53
N CYS A 372 24.14 5.63 3.30
CA CYS A 372 23.45 6.49 2.35
C CYS A 372 23.90 6.30 0.91
N PHE A 373 25.19 6.00 0.70
CA PHE A 373 25.74 5.80 -0.63
C PHE A 373 27.03 4.97 -0.56
N ILE A 374 27.42 4.43 -1.69
CA ILE A 374 28.72 3.80 -1.90
C ILE A 374 29.51 4.60 -2.93
N LEU A 375 30.82 4.63 -2.74
CA LEU A 375 31.71 5.55 -3.47
C LEU A 375 33.02 4.87 -3.87
N MET A 376 33.51 5.20 -5.05
CA MET A 376 34.85 4.93 -5.57
C MET A 376 35.22 6.11 -6.47
N GLY A 377 36.37 6.73 -6.23
CA GLY A 377 36.83 7.88 -7.02
C GLY A 377 36.81 9.20 -6.24
N GLN A 378 37.44 10.23 -6.80
CA GLN A 378 37.72 11.46 -6.07
C GLN A 378 36.53 12.43 -6.11
N GLY A 379 36.45 13.28 -5.08
CA GLY A 379 35.50 14.38 -5.01
C GLY A 379 36.17 15.67 -4.57
N GLU A 380 35.40 16.74 -4.61
CA GLU A 380 35.85 18.09 -4.28
C GLU A 380 34.81 18.78 -3.37
N VAL A 381 35.30 19.67 -2.51
CA VAL A 381 34.45 20.58 -1.74
C VAL A 381 34.32 21.87 -2.54
N THR A 382 33.09 22.29 -2.81
CA THR A 382 32.79 23.48 -3.61
C THR A 382 31.56 24.20 -3.07
N ASP A 383 31.41 25.47 -3.43
CA ASP A 383 30.28 26.30 -3.05
C ASP A 383 29.23 26.25 -4.17
N VAL A 384 28.00 25.86 -3.82
CA VAL A 384 26.90 25.64 -4.77
C VAL A 384 25.68 26.47 -4.39
N ASP A 385 25.07 27.10 -5.40
CA ASP A 385 23.75 27.71 -5.28
C ASP A 385 22.66 26.63 -5.41
N LEU A 386 22.13 26.16 -4.29
CA LEU A 386 21.14 25.09 -4.26
C LEU A 386 19.79 25.51 -4.86
N GLU A 387 19.42 26.79 -4.74
CA GLU A 387 18.16 27.31 -5.28
C GLU A 387 18.21 27.34 -6.80
N ALA A 388 19.35 27.73 -7.39
CA ALA A 388 19.58 27.65 -8.83
C ALA A 388 19.50 26.21 -9.38
N LEU A 389 19.70 25.20 -8.53
CA LEU A 389 19.55 23.79 -8.88
C LEU A 389 18.12 23.24 -8.61
N GLY A 390 17.17 24.10 -8.24
CA GLY A 390 15.77 23.73 -7.99
C GLY A 390 15.51 23.12 -6.61
N VAL A 391 16.46 23.22 -5.68
CA VAL A 391 16.32 22.72 -4.30
C VAL A 391 15.65 23.81 -3.47
N LYS A 392 14.46 23.54 -2.92
CA LYS A 392 13.76 24.47 -2.03
C LYS A 392 14.49 24.57 -0.68
N SER A 393 14.81 25.79 -0.27
CA SER A 393 15.46 26.10 0.99
C SER A 393 14.45 25.98 2.14
N ASP A 394 14.55 24.89 2.89
CA ASP A 394 13.95 24.80 4.22
C ASP A 394 15.00 25.37 5.18
N GLY A 395 14.61 26.32 6.03
CA GLY A 395 15.50 27.23 6.77
C GLY A 395 16.77 26.64 7.38
N GLU A 396 17.79 27.50 7.48
CA GLU A 396 19.12 27.30 8.09
C GLU A 396 20.09 26.36 7.33
N THR A 397 20.80 26.96 6.39
CA THR A 397 22.04 26.42 5.80
C THR A 397 23.09 27.50 5.98
N GLN A 398 24.20 27.19 6.66
CA GLN A 398 25.32 28.11 6.82
C GLN A 398 25.92 28.37 5.43
N GLY A 399 25.69 29.57 4.90
CA GLY A 399 26.20 29.99 3.60
C GLY A 399 26.94 31.30 3.71
N ASN A 400 28.02 31.44 2.94
CA ASN A 400 28.69 32.72 2.76
C ASN A 400 27.86 33.56 1.77
N ASN A 401 27.46 34.76 2.20
CA ASN A 401 26.78 35.72 1.33
C ASN A 401 27.81 36.41 0.45
N VAL A 402 27.86 36.03 -0.83
CA VAL A 402 28.58 36.77 -1.87
C VAL A 402 27.57 37.12 -2.96
N GLU A 403 27.43 38.41 -3.28
CA GLU A 403 26.56 38.93 -4.36
C GLU A 403 25.08 38.49 -4.31
N GLY A 404 24.47 38.43 -3.12
CA GLY A 404 23.03 38.18 -2.97
C GLY A 404 22.56 36.74 -3.26
N LYS A 405 23.50 35.81 -3.47
CA LYS A 405 23.23 34.37 -3.64
C LYS A 405 23.64 33.61 -2.40
N LYS A 406 22.77 32.72 -1.90
CA LYS A 406 23.07 31.86 -0.75
C LYS A 406 23.86 30.64 -1.20
N LEU A 407 25.18 30.73 -1.18
CA LEU A 407 26.05 29.62 -1.52
C LEU A 407 26.16 28.65 -0.34
N THR A 408 25.94 27.36 -0.60
CA THR A 408 26.12 26.28 0.38
C THR A 408 27.39 25.51 0.05
N LYS A 409 28.27 25.35 1.03
CA LYS A 409 29.46 24.53 0.89
C LYS A 409 29.05 23.06 0.91
N VAL A 410 29.47 22.30 -0.10
CA VAL A 410 29.08 20.91 -0.30
C VAL A 410 30.24 20.09 -0.80
N TRP A 411 30.16 18.77 -0.64
CA TRP A 411 31.05 17.84 -1.32
C TRP A 411 30.35 17.22 -2.53
N ARG A 412 31.06 17.04 -3.64
CA ARG A 412 30.53 16.32 -4.81
C ARG A 412 31.62 15.53 -5.53
N PRO A 413 31.26 14.52 -6.34
CA PRO A 413 32.22 13.87 -7.22
C PRO A 413 32.90 14.86 -8.17
N SER A 414 34.22 14.75 -8.36
CA SER A 414 34.99 15.72 -9.13
C SER A 414 34.78 15.52 -10.63
N LYS A 415 34.29 16.54 -11.34
CA LYS A 415 33.99 16.45 -12.78
C LYS A 415 35.21 16.05 -13.62
N ASP A 416 36.39 16.57 -13.28
CA ASP A 416 37.62 16.35 -14.05
C ASP A 416 38.23 14.95 -13.84
N SER A 417 38.04 14.38 -12.65
CA SER A 417 38.63 13.09 -12.28
C SER A 417 37.65 11.91 -12.35
N TRP A 418 36.34 12.17 -12.48
CA TRP A 418 35.32 11.13 -12.53
C TRP A 418 35.34 10.38 -13.87
N LYS A 419 35.71 9.10 -13.82
CA LYS A 419 35.84 8.26 -15.01
C LYS A 419 35.09 6.95 -14.82
N GLU A 420 33.85 6.89 -15.31
CA GLU A 420 33.08 5.65 -15.31
C GLU A 420 33.59 4.70 -16.41
N GLY A 421 34.11 3.52 -16.02
CA GLY A 421 34.78 2.61 -16.94
C GLY A 421 35.36 1.34 -16.29
N LYS A 422 35.89 0.42 -17.12
CA LYS A 422 36.13 -1.00 -16.79
C LYS A 422 36.87 -1.31 -15.48
N LYS A 423 36.46 -2.47 -14.93
CA LYS A 423 36.93 -3.19 -13.76
C LYS A 423 36.71 -2.44 -12.43
N PHE A 424 37.21 -1.21 -12.24
CA PHE A 424 36.99 -0.41 -11.02
C PHE A 424 37.26 1.11 -11.25
N GLY A 425 36.65 1.73 -12.28
CA GLY A 425 36.68 3.19 -12.45
C GLY A 425 35.89 3.92 -11.35
N SER A 426 35.53 5.18 -11.55
CA SER A 426 34.69 5.91 -10.59
C SER A 426 33.29 5.28 -10.47
N TYR A 427 32.77 5.22 -9.25
CA TYR A 427 31.50 4.59 -8.95
C TYR A 427 30.78 5.36 -7.83
N LEU A 428 29.52 5.72 -8.06
CA LEU A 428 28.63 6.19 -7.00
C LEU A 428 27.28 5.48 -7.12
N SER A 429 26.73 5.01 -6.00
CA SER A 429 25.35 4.55 -5.97
C SER A 429 24.72 4.98 -4.66
N VAL A 430 23.59 5.65 -4.75
CA VAL A 430 22.79 6.07 -3.60
C VAL A 430 21.95 4.88 -3.15
N ASN A 431 21.84 4.71 -1.83
CA ASN A 431 20.90 3.78 -1.24
C ASN A 431 19.51 4.39 -1.30
N GLY A 432 18.60 3.82 -2.08
CA GLY A 432 17.26 4.39 -2.25
C GLY A 432 16.48 4.53 -0.94
N TYR A 433 16.75 3.67 0.04
CA TYR A 433 16.15 3.77 1.38
C TYR A 433 16.62 4.97 2.21
N SER A 434 17.65 5.69 1.75
CA SER A 434 18.15 6.90 2.40
C SER A 434 17.73 8.19 1.70
N VAL A 435 16.96 8.11 0.61
CA VAL A 435 16.26 9.28 0.05
C VAL A 435 15.02 9.52 0.89
N ASP A 436 14.83 10.76 1.34
CA ASP A 436 13.78 11.08 2.32
C ASP A 436 12.40 10.83 1.70
N ALA A 437 11.54 10.13 2.44
CA ALA A 437 10.20 9.80 1.98
C ALA A 437 9.29 11.04 1.91
N GLY A 438 8.23 10.97 1.10
CA GLY A 438 7.21 12.02 1.02
C GLY A 438 7.56 13.18 0.07
N GLN A 439 8.66 13.09 -0.66
CA GLN A 439 9.01 14.05 -1.69
C GLN A 439 8.19 13.81 -2.96
N GLU A 440 7.57 14.86 -3.49
CA GLU A 440 6.69 14.80 -4.65
C GLU A 440 7.40 14.18 -5.87
N GLY A 441 6.79 13.14 -6.45
CA GLY A 441 7.33 12.45 -7.62
C GLY A 441 8.42 11.42 -7.33
N PHE A 442 8.62 11.04 -6.06
CA PHE A 442 9.50 9.94 -5.67
C PHE A 442 8.82 9.00 -4.66
N ASP A 443 8.46 7.80 -5.12
CA ASP A 443 8.02 6.69 -4.28
C ASP A 443 8.67 5.38 -4.76
N LEU A 444 9.47 4.74 -3.90
CA LEU A 444 10.12 3.46 -4.22
C LEU A 444 9.12 2.35 -4.57
N ARG A 445 7.89 2.40 -4.04
CA ARG A 445 6.82 1.46 -4.39
C ARG A 445 6.36 1.68 -5.81
N GLU A 446 6.09 2.92 -6.19
CA GLU A 446 5.71 3.27 -7.56
C GLU A 446 6.80 2.85 -8.57
N ILE A 447 8.07 3.10 -8.23
CA ILE A 447 9.21 2.67 -9.05
C ILE A 447 9.24 1.13 -9.19
N THR A 448 8.91 0.41 -8.12
CA THR A 448 8.85 -1.07 -8.14
C THR A 448 7.66 -1.59 -8.94
N GLU A 449 6.47 -1.04 -8.74
CA GLU A 449 5.22 -1.41 -9.42
C GLU A 449 5.26 -1.12 -10.92
N LYS A 450 5.90 -0.03 -11.32
CA LYS A 450 6.16 0.30 -12.73
C LYS A 450 7.23 -0.58 -13.38
N LYS A 451 7.75 -1.59 -12.65
CA LYS A 451 8.81 -2.50 -13.10
C LYS A 451 10.07 -1.76 -13.54
N TRP A 452 10.39 -0.66 -12.85
CA TRP A 452 11.61 0.11 -13.07
C TRP A 452 12.80 -0.41 -12.25
N VAL A 453 12.55 -1.34 -11.32
CA VAL A 453 13.59 -1.95 -10.48
C VAL A 453 14.08 -3.24 -11.11
N GLY A 454 15.37 -3.26 -11.48
CA GLY A 454 16.06 -4.45 -11.92
C GLY A 454 16.46 -5.37 -10.76
N TYR A 455 16.20 -6.65 -10.84
CA TYR A 455 16.70 -7.68 -9.95
C TYR A 455 17.89 -8.38 -10.62
N LEU A 456 19.08 -8.14 -10.08
CA LEU A 456 20.34 -8.66 -10.58
C LEU A 456 20.77 -9.90 -9.78
N ASP A 457 21.05 -10.98 -10.50
CA ASP A 457 21.74 -12.15 -9.95
C ASP A 457 23.25 -12.03 -10.12
N TRP A 458 23.93 -11.55 -9.07
CA TRP A 458 25.38 -11.44 -9.04
C TRP A 458 26.08 -12.72 -8.61
N LEU A 459 25.35 -13.71 -8.10
CA LEU A 459 25.89 -15.04 -7.82
C LEU A 459 26.01 -15.85 -9.13
N GLU A 460 25.08 -15.70 -10.07
CA GLU A 460 25.08 -16.36 -11.38
C GLU A 460 25.75 -15.58 -12.52
N LEU A 461 26.05 -14.29 -12.39
CA LEU A 461 26.68 -13.48 -13.46
C LEU A 461 28.07 -14.00 -13.94
N LYS A 462 28.62 -15.06 -13.33
CA LYS A 462 29.85 -15.76 -13.77
C LYS A 462 29.60 -17.10 -14.49
N SER A 463 28.36 -17.59 -14.58
CA SER A 463 28.02 -18.84 -15.28
C SER A 463 27.71 -18.60 -16.76
N GLU A 464 28.11 -19.53 -17.63
CA GLU A 464 27.72 -19.50 -19.04
C GLU A 464 26.20 -19.76 -19.14
N GLY A 465 25.41 -18.73 -19.44
CA GLY A 465 23.93 -18.82 -19.51
C GLY A 465 23.13 -17.77 -18.72
N SER A 466 23.79 -16.80 -18.05
CA SER A 466 23.11 -15.75 -17.26
C SER A 466 21.96 -15.05 -18.01
N GLN A 467 20.75 -15.09 -17.43
CA GLN A 467 19.51 -14.57 -18.04
C GLN A 467 19.34 -13.03 -17.99
N GLY A 468 20.37 -12.27 -17.65
CA GLY A 468 20.32 -10.79 -17.61
C GLY A 468 19.49 -10.21 -16.45
N THR A 469 19.19 -8.91 -16.52
CA THR A 469 18.39 -8.19 -15.50
C THR A 469 16.91 -8.56 -15.60
N ARG A 470 16.29 -8.94 -14.49
CA ARG A 470 14.82 -9.16 -14.38
C ARG A 470 14.14 -7.92 -13.82
N PHE A 471 12.89 -7.65 -14.17
CA PHE A 471 12.15 -6.47 -13.68
C PHE A 471 10.81 -6.82 -13.04
N ASP A 472 10.44 -8.10 -13.09
CA ASP A 472 9.17 -8.64 -12.61
C ASP A 472 9.24 -9.09 -11.15
N ARG A 473 10.32 -9.78 -10.74
CA ARG A 473 10.47 -10.30 -9.38
C ARG A 473 11.93 -10.51 -8.95
N PRO A 474 12.22 -10.54 -7.64
CA PRO A 474 13.52 -10.94 -7.13
C PRO A 474 13.92 -12.37 -7.56
N TRP A 475 15.22 -12.60 -7.61
CA TRP A 475 15.79 -13.94 -7.72
C TRP A 475 15.54 -14.74 -6.44
N GLU A 476 15.59 -16.07 -6.54
CA GLU A 476 15.47 -16.94 -5.38
C GLU A 476 16.54 -16.59 -4.34
N GLY A 477 16.13 -16.42 -3.08
CA GLY A 477 16.99 -15.94 -2.00
C GLY A 477 17.35 -14.45 -2.05
N GLY A 478 16.81 -13.67 -3.00
CA GLY A 478 17.01 -12.22 -3.15
C GLY A 478 16.24 -11.38 -2.13
N ALA A 479 16.65 -10.11 -1.97
CA ALA A 479 15.95 -9.15 -1.11
C ALA A 479 14.77 -8.48 -1.84
N TYR A 480 13.62 -8.37 -1.17
CA TYR A 480 12.42 -7.63 -1.61
C TYR A 480 12.50 -6.13 -1.33
#